data_AF-A0A1U8QCQ1-F1
#
_entry.id   AF-A0A1U8QCQ1-F1
#
_cell.length_a   1.000
_cell.length_b   1.000
_cell.length_c   1.000
_cell.angle_alpha   90.00
_cell.angle_beta   90.00
_cell.angle_gamma   90.00
#
_symmetry.space_group_name_H-M   'P 1'
#
loop_
_entity.id
_entity.type
_entity.pdbx_description
1 polymer ?
#
loop_
_entity_poly.entity_id
_entity_poly.type
_entity_poly.pdbx_seq_one_letter_code
_entity_poly.pdbx_strand_id
1 'polypeptide(L)'
;CLTFTCVFFPIYIWQVACKELRNSRLFLKLLEAVLKTGNRMNDGTFRGGAQAFKLDTLLKLSDVKGTDGKTTLLHFVVQEIIRSEGVRAARMARESKSISSVKSDDFIEDSPKETEEHYRSIGLQVVSGLGGELENVRKAAALDADNLIGTLSKLGRTLIRTKEFLNSEMKSSEDSGFHRTLKSFVEHAEIDITWLLEEEKRIMALVKNTADYFHGKAGKDEGLRLFVIVRDFLIMLDKVCKEVRESTMKPAKMPGNREVSNAQSSPDSRQPPPDLRQRLFPAITDRRIDNSSSDEE
;
A
#
# COMPACT_ATOMS: atom_id res chain seq x y z
N CYS A 1 -16.57 14.44 26.84
CA CYS A 1 -16.63 14.41 25.37
C CYS A 1 -15.29 14.68 24.69
N LEU A 2 -14.65 15.85 24.84
CA LEU A 2 -13.42 16.17 24.07
C LEU A 2 -12.21 15.26 24.36
N THR A 3 -11.99 14.84 25.61
CA THR A 3 -10.88 13.95 25.96
C THR A 3 -11.03 12.55 25.37
N PHE A 4 -12.27 12.04 25.34
CA PHE A 4 -12.57 10.74 24.75
C PHE A 4 -12.34 10.75 23.23
N THR A 5 -12.79 11.80 22.53
CA THR A 5 -12.56 11.91 21.07
C THR A 5 -11.09 12.12 20.71
N CYS A 6 -10.34 12.92 21.49
CA CYS A 6 -8.92 13.16 21.23
C CYS A 6 -8.03 11.92 21.39
N VAL A 7 -8.41 10.95 22.24
CA VAL A 7 -7.63 9.74 22.50
C VAL A 7 -8.14 8.54 21.70
N PHE A 8 -9.47 8.40 21.61
CA PHE A 8 -10.10 7.28 20.90
C PHE A 8 -9.84 7.32 19.39
N PHE A 9 -9.85 8.52 18.78
CA PHE A 9 -9.69 8.65 17.34
C PHE A 9 -8.31 8.12 16.86
N PRO A 10 -7.17 8.51 17.45
CA PRO A 10 -5.87 7.92 17.11
C PRO A 10 -5.81 6.39 17.23
N ILE A 11 -6.34 5.84 18.33
CA ILE A 11 -6.41 4.39 18.58
C ILE A 11 -7.19 3.69 17.47
N TYR A 12 -8.37 4.22 17.13
CA TYR A 12 -9.21 3.69 16.05
C TYR A 12 -8.49 3.72 14.71
N ILE A 13 -7.83 4.83 14.37
CA ILE A 13 -7.11 4.97 13.11
C ILE A 13 -5.98 3.94 12.98
N TRP A 14 -5.19 3.72 14.02
CA TRP A 14 -4.17 2.66 13.99
C TRP A 14 -4.77 1.27 13.78
N GLN A 15 -5.92 0.99 14.39
CA GLN A 15 -6.59 -0.31 14.24
C GLN A 15 -7.00 -0.55 12.79
N VAL A 16 -7.67 0.43 12.19
CA VAL A 16 -8.11 0.34 10.81
C VAL A 16 -6.92 0.29 9.86
N ALA A 17 -5.88 1.10 10.09
CA ALA A 17 -4.67 1.09 9.28
C ALA A 17 -3.97 -0.28 9.29
N CYS A 18 -3.88 -0.96 10.45
CA CYS A 18 -3.32 -2.31 10.52
C CYS A 18 -4.15 -3.31 9.69
N LYS A 19 -5.48 -3.19 9.75
CA LYS A 19 -6.40 -4.03 8.99
C LYS A 19 -6.28 -3.78 7.48
N GLU A 20 -6.21 -2.52 7.06
CA GLU A 20 -6.00 -2.12 5.67
C GLU A 20 -4.71 -2.74 5.10
N LEU A 21 -3.58 -2.57 5.80
CA LEU A 21 -2.29 -3.13 5.35
C LEU A 21 -2.32 -4.64 5.19
N ARG A 22 -2.92 -5.36 6.13
CA ARG A 22 -2.94 -6.83 6.13
C ARG A 22 -3.88 -7.43 5.11
N ASN A 23 -4.94 -6.72 4.76
CA ASN A 23 -5.99 -7.26 3.90
C ASN A 23 -5.99 -6.66 2.49
N SER A 24 -5.15 -5.65 2.23
CA SER A 24 -5.07 -5.06 0.90
C SER A 24 -4.38 -5.99 -0.10
N ARG A 25 -5.19 -6.66 -0.92
CA ARG A 25 -4.71 -7.56 -1.98
C ARG A 25 -3.77 -6.84 -2.94
N LEU A 26 -4.11 -5.62 -3.32
CA LEU A 26 -3.33 -4.86 -4.29
C LEU A 26 -1.98 -4.42 -3.70
N PHE A 27 -1.95 -4.00 -2.44
CA PHE A 27 -0.69 -3.71 -1.74
C PHE A 27 0.21 -4.94 -1.66
N LEU A 28 -0.32 -6.08 -1.21
CA LEU A 28 0.46 -7.33 -1.14
C LEU A 28 0.99 -7.77 -2.51
N LYS A 29 0.18 -7.61 -3.56
CA LYS A 29 0.61 -7.90 -4.93
C LYS A 29 1.72 -6.97 -5.42
N LEU A 30 1.69 -5.68 -5.05
CA LEU A 30 2.78 -4.75 -5.32
C LEU A 30 4.07 -5.19 -4.64
N LEU A 31 4.01 -5.58 -3.36
CA LEU A 31 5.18 -6.11 -2.65
C LEU A 31 5.75 -7.36 -3.34
N GLU A 32 4.89 -8.28 -3.75
CA GLU A 32 5.29 -9.48 -4.47
C GLU A 32 5.96 -9.14 -5.81
N ALA A 33 5.40 -8.20 -6.57
CA ALA A 33 6.00 -7.76 -7.83
C ALA A 33 7.37 -7.09 -7.63
N VAL A 34 7.52 -6.30 -6.56
CA VAL A 34 8.82 -5.72 -6.18
C VAL A 34 9.82 -6.82 -5.84
N LEU A 35 9.44 -7.81 -5.03
CA LEU A 35 10.29 -8.93 -4.66
C LEU A 35 10.73 -9.74 -5.89
N LYS A 36 9.78 -10.11 -6.76
CA LYS A 36 10.05 -10.85 -8.01
C LYS A 36 10.98 -10.07 -8.92
N THR A 37 10.73 -8.77 -9.10
CA THR A 37 11.57 -7.90 -9.93
C THR A 37 12.97 -7.77 -9.35
N GLY A 38 13.08 -7.56 -8.03
CA GLY A 38 14.37 -7.49 -7.33
C GLY A 38 15.16 -8.79 -7.45
N ASN A 39 14.52 -9.94 -7.24
CA ASN A 39 15.16 -11.26 -7.40
C ASN A 39 15.65 -11.48 -8.82
N ARG A 40 14.85 -11.09 -9.82
CA ARG A 40 15.23 -11.19 -11.23
C ARG A 40 16.46 -10.33 -11.54
N MET A 41 16.48 -9.08 -11.07
CA MET A 41 17.57 -8.14 -11.32
C MET A 41 18.87 -8.51 -10.58
N ASN A 42 18.75 -9.22 -9.46
CA ASN A 42 19.89 -9.64 -8.63
C ASN A 42 20.23 -11.13 -8.81
N ASP A 43 19.71 -11.78 -9.85
CA ASP A 43 20.01 -13.18 -10.15
C ASP A 43 21.53 -13.39 -10.30
N GLY A 44 22.04 -14.49 -9.74
CA GLY A 44 23.48 -14.75 -9.68
C GLY A 44 24.29 -13.88 -8.70
N THR A 45 23.65 -13.01 -7.92
CA THR A 45 24.30 -12.25 -6.84
C THR A 45 23.83 -12.73 -5.46
N PHE A 46 24.52 -12.33 -4.39
CA PHE A 46 24.10 -12.62 -3.02
C PHE A 46 22.74 -12.00 -2.63
N ARG A 47 22.22 -11.06 -3.44
CA ARG A 47 20.91 -10.41 -3.25
C ARG A 47 19.80 -11.09 -4.04
N GLY A 48 20.12 -12.05 -4.89
CA GLY A 48 19.13 -12.86 -5.63
C GLY A 48 18.50 -13.92 -4.74
N GLY A 49 17.33 -14.43 -5.15
CA GLY A 49 16.63 -15.50 -4.43
C GLY A 49 16.14 -15.12 -3.03
N ALA A 50 15.94 -13.84 -2.75
CA ALA A 50 15.40 -13.37 -1.49
C ALA A 50 13.95 -13.85 -1.29
N GLN A 51 13.61 -14.21 -0.06
CA GLN A 51 12.24 -14.61 0.32
C GLN A 51 11.41 -13.41 0.78
N ALA A 52 12.06 -12.34 1.21
CA ALA A 52 11.44 -11.11 1.66
C ALA A 52 12.43 -9.95 1.51
N PHE A 53 11.93 -8.72 1.62
CA PHE A 53 12.74 -7.51 1.62
C PHE A 53 12.21 -6.54 2.69
N LYS A 54 13.07 -5.65 3.18
CA LYS A 54 12.66 -4.59 4.11
C LYS A 54 11.82 -3.55 3.39
N LEU A 55 10.71 -3.09 3.95
CA LEU A 55 9.81 -2.14 3.25
C LEU A 55 10.47 -0.80 2.94
N ASP A 56 11.52 -0.39 3.65
CA ASP A 56 12.34 0.78 3.29
C ASP A 56 12.87 0.71 1.85
N THR A 57 13.01 -0.49 1.29
CA THR A 57 13.42 -0.68 -0.11
C THR A 57 12.41 -0.10 -1.09
N LEU A 58 11.12 -0.05 -0.74
CA LEU A 58 10.08 0.58 -1.55
C LEU A 58 10.42 2.05 -1.84
N LEU A 59 11.03 2.74 -0.88
CA LEU A 59 11.38 4.14 -1.00
C LEU A 59 12.58 4.39 -1.94
N LYS A 60 13.29 3.33 -2.34
CA LYS A 60 14.47 3.39 -3.21
C LYS A 60 14.16 3.04 -4.66
N LEU A 61 12.94 2.57 -4.94
CA LEU A 61 12.55 2.14 -6.30
C LEU A 61 12.50 3.30 -7.29
N SER A 62 12.30 4.52 -6.82
CA SER A 62 12.35 5.75 -7.60
C SER A 62 13.78 6.19 -7.94
N ASP A 63 14.78 5.74 -7.18
CA ASP A 63 16.19 6.10 -7.39
C ASP A 63 16.88 5.22 -8.43
N VAL A 64 16.43 3.96 -8.57
CA VAL A 64 16.96 3.03 -9.55
C VAL A 64 16.40 3.37 -10.93
N LYS A 65 17.23 3.96 -11.78
CA LYS A 65 16.86 4.40 -13.14
C LYS A 65 17.33 3.40 -14.20
N GLY A 66 16.55 3.29 -15.27
CA GLY A 66 16.92 2.55 -16.47
C GLY A 66 17.98 3.29 -17.29
N THR A 67 18.35 2.68 -18.42
CA THR A 67 19.36 3.20 -19.36
C THR A 67 19.00 4.56 -19.97
N ASP A 68 17.72 4.93 -19.99
CA ASP A 68 17.23 6.22 -20.46
C ASP A 68 17.41 7.36 -19.44
N GLY A 69 17.82 7.05 -18.19
CA GLY A 69 17.96 8.00 -17.09
C GLY A 69 16.65 8.66 -16.64
N LYS A 70 15.50 8.24 -17.18
CA LYS A 70 14.17 8.84 -16.97
C LYS A 70 13.23 7.86 -16.30
N THR A 71 13.13 6.64 -16.82
CA THR A 71 12.23 5.62 -16.32
C THR A 71 12.85 4.93 -15.11
N THR A 72 12.12 4.92 -13.99
CA THR A 72 12.60 4.30 -12.75
C THR A 72 12.11 2.85 -12.63
N LEU A 73 12.69 2.09 -11.70
CA LEU A 73 12.23 0.74 -11.40
C LEU A 73 10.79 0.74 -10.89
N LEU A 74 10.41 1.78 -10.13
CA LEU A 74 9.03 1.96 -9.70
C LEU A 74 8.07 2.08 -10.89
N HIS A 75 8.43 2.84 -11.94
CA HIS A 75 7.62 2.92 -13.16
C HIS A 75 7.40 1.54 -13.79
N PHE A 76 8.46 0.74 -13.91
CA PHE A 76 8.37 -0.60 -14.47
C PHE A 76 7.43 -1.50 -13.66
N VAL A 77 7.57 -1.53 -12.33
CA VAL A 77 6.73 -2.35 -11.45
C VAL A 77 5.26 -1.90 -11.54
N VAL A 78 5.01 -0.60 -11.47
CA VAL A 78 3.65 -0.05 -11.54
C VAL A 78 3.00 -0.36 -12.88
N GLN A 79 3.73 -0.23 -14.00
CA GLN A 79 3.22 -0.56 -15.33
C GLN A 79 2.85 -2.05 -15.45
N GLU A 80 3.62 -2.95 -14.83
CA GLU A 80 3.29 -4.38 -14.78
C GLU A 80 2.00 -4.65 -14.00
N ILE A 81 1.88 -4.01 -12.84
CA ILE A 81 0.68 -4.15 -12.01
C ILE A 81 -0.53 -3.62 -12.75
N ILE A 82 -0.45 -2.42 -13.34
CA ILE A 82 -1.51 -1.85 -14.19
C ILE A 82 -1.97 -2.85 -15.24
N ARG A 83 -1.03 -3.42 -16.02
CA ARG A 83 -1.36 -4.39 -17.07
C ARG A 83 -2.08 -5.62 -16.48
N SER A 84 -1.54 -6.22 -15.43
CA SER A 84 -2.11 -7.44 -14.84
C SER A 84 -3.45 -7.22 -14.12
N GLU A 85 -3.62 -6.07 -13.46
CA GLU A 85 -4.88 -5.69 -12.80
C GLU A 85 -5.96 -5.33 -13.82
N GLY A 86 -5.58 -4.67 -14.93
CA GLY A 86 -6.47 -4.34 -16.03
C GLY A 86 -7.10 -5.57 -16.66
N VAL A 87 -6.28 -6.57 -17.01
CA VAL A 87 -6.75 -7.85 -17.57
C VAL A 87 -7.69 -8.56 -16.59
N ARG A 88 -7.34 -8.63 -15.31
CA ARG A 88 -8.20 -9.30 -14.31
C ARG A 88 -9.54 -8.57 -14.15
N ALA A 89 -9.51 -7.25 -13.97
CA ALA A 89 -10.72 -6.46 -13.78
C ALA A 89 -11.65 -6.55 -15.00
N ALA A 90 -11.09 -6.54 -16.22
CA ALA A 90 -11.87 -6.76 -17.43
C ALA A 90 -12.50 -8.16 -17.51
N ARG A 91 -11.77 -9.22 -17.11
CA ARG A 91 -12.33 -10.59 -17.04
C ARG A 91 -13.49 -10.68 -16.06
N MET A 92 -13.32 -10.14 -14.84
CA MET A 92 -14.38 -10.11 -13.83
C MET A 92 -15.62 -9.35 -14.33
N ALA A 93 -15.44 -8.25 -15.06
CA ALA A 93 -16.55 -7.50 -15.66
C ALA A 93 -17.28 -8.29 -16.75
N ARG A 94 -16.58 -9.09 -17.57
CA ARG A 94 -17.19 -9.96 -18.59
C ARG A 94 -17.97 -11.11 -17.96
N GLU A 95 -17.40 -11.77 -16.96
CA GLU A 95 -18.06 -12.84 -16.22
C GLU A 95 -19.34 -12.35 -15.54
N SER A 96 -19.31 -11.16 -14.93
CA SER A 96 -20.51 -10.55 -14.33
C SER A 96 -21.62 -10.21 -15.33
N LYS A 97 -21.29 -10.03 -16.62
CA LYS A 97 -22.27 -9.76 -17.71
C LYS A 97 -22.79 -11.05 -18.37
N SER A 98 -21.98 -12.12 -18.42
CA SER A 98 -22.38 -13.39 -19.02
C SER A 98 -23.43 -14.16 -18.20
N ILE A 99 -23.55 -13.90 -16.90
CA ILE A 99 -24.62 -14.49 -16.07
C ILE A 99 -26.00 -13.88 -16.31
N SER A 100 -26.11 -12.78 -17.07
CA SER A 100 -27.38 -12.07 -17.32
C SER A 100 -27.90 -12.15 -18.77
N SER A 101 -27.21 -12.81 -19.70
CA SER A 101 -27.67 -12.87 -21.10
C SER A 101 -27.22 -14.16 -21.80
N VAL A 102 -28.13 -15.12 -21.90
CA VAL A 102 -28.12 -16.07 -23.02
C VAL A 102 -28.69 -15.32 -24.22
N LYS A 103 -27.84 -14.86 -25.15
CA LYS A 103 -28.12 -14.78 -26.60
C LYS A 103 -26.94 -14.24 -27.42
N SER A 104 -26.54 -15.07 -28.38
CA SER A 104 -26.01 -14.82 -29.74
C SER A 104 -24.88 -13.81 -29.93
N ASP A 105 -23.68 -14.39 -30.14
CA ASP A 105 -22.87 -14.27 -31.37
C ASP A 105 -23.02 -12.94 -32.14
N ASP A 106 -22.12 -12.00 -31.84
CA ASP A 106 -21.68 -11.01 -32.81
C ASP A 106 -20.18 -10.78 -32.59
N PHE A 107 -19.37 -11.31 -33.51
CA PHE A 107 -17.92 -11.16 -33.58
C PHE A 107 -17.60 -9.70 -33.96
N ILE A 108 -17.53 -8.82 -32.96
CA ILE A 108 -16.71 -7.60 -33.10
C ILE A 108 -15.32 -7.96 -32.61
N GLU A 109 -14.45 -8.26 -33.58
CA GLU A 109 -13.01 -8.34 -33.42
C GLU A 109 -12.50 -6.93 -33.07
N ASP A 110 -12.64 -6.54 -31.80
CA ASP A 110 -12.03 -5.32 -31.26
C ASP A 110 -10.54 -5.35 -31.60
N SER A 111 -10.02 -4.25 -32.17
CA SER A 111 -8.62 -4.24 -32.59
C SER A 111 -7.72 -4.52 -31.37
N PRO A 112 -6.63 -5.29 -31.54
CA PRO A 112 -5.74 -5.63 -30.42
C PRO A 112 -5.14 -4.40 -29.74
N LYS A 113 -5.10 -3.23 -30.41
CA LYS A 113 -4.64 -1.96 -29.83
C LYS A 113 -5.67 -1.32 -28.89
N GLU A 114 -6.96 -1.32 -29.26
CA GLU A 114 -8.03 -0.77 -28.42
C GLU A 114 -8.24 -1.62 -27.15
N THR A 115 -8.04 -2.94 -27.28
CA THR A 115 -8.09 -3.88 -26.15
C THR A 115 -6.99 -3.62 -25.11
N GLU A 116 -5.75 -3.36 -25.56
CA GLU A 116 -4.60 -3.07 -24.67
C GLU A 116 -4.73 -1.72 -23.97
N GLU A 117 -5.16 -0.67 -24.68
CA GLU A 117 -5.41 0.65 -24.09
C GLU A 117 -6.55 0.62 -23.08
N HIS A 118 -7.60 -0.14 -23.37
CA HIS A 118 -8.71 -0.37 -22.45
C HIS A 118 -8.26 -1.06 -21.16
N TYR A 119 -7.51 -2.16 -21.25
CA TYR A 119 -6.96 -2.84 -20.07
C TYR A 119 -6.02 -1.95 -19.28
N ARG A 120 -5.15 -1.19 -19.96
CA ARG A 120 -4.26 -0.23 -19.29
C ARG A 120 -5.05 0.83 -18.52
N SER A 121 -6.12 1.38 -19.10
CA SER A 121 -6.97 2.38 -18.46
C SER A 121 -7.64 1.84 -17.20
N ILE A 122 -8.27 0.66 -17.29
CA ILE A 122 -8.90 -0.02 -16.14
C ILE A 122 -7.86 -0.31 -15.07
N GLY A 123 -6.72 -0.88 -15.46
CA GLY A 123 -5.62 -1.19 -14.55
C GLY A 123 -5.10 0.03 -13.83
N LEU A 124 -4.93 1.15 -14.54
CA LEU A 124 -4.51 2.42 -13.96
C LEU A 124 -5.54 2.94 -12.95
N GLN A 125 -6.84 2.83 -13.25
CA GLN A 125 -7.89 3.18 -12.30
C GLN A 125 -7.78 2.36 -11.01
N VAL A 126 -7.64 1.03 -11.12
CA VAL A 126 -7.47 0.13 -9.98
C VAL A 126 -6.23 0.51 -9.15
N VAL A 127 -5.08 0.73 -9.80
CA VAL A 127 -3.83 1.07 -9.09
C VAL A 127 -3.91 2.43 -8.42
N SER A 128 -4.50 3.43 -9.09
CA SER A 128 -4.73 4.75 -8.49
C SER A 128 -5.71 4.74 -7.32
N GLY A 129 -6.57 3.72 -7.22
CA GLY A 129 -7.47 3.52 -6.09
C GLY A 129 -6.79 3.05 -4.81
N LEU A 130 -5.56 2.51 -4.88
CA LEU A 130 -4.87 1.97 -3.71
C LEU A 130 -4.67 3.02 -2.61
N GLY A 131 -4.41 4.27 -3.00
CA GLY A 131 -4.25 5.37 -2.06
C GLY A 131 -5.48 5.61 -1.17
N GLY A 132 -6.69 5.32 -1.70
CA GLY A 132 -7.94 5.40 -0.95
C GLY A 132 -8.23 4.13 -0.13
N GLU A 133 -7.82 2.95 -0.62
CA GLU A 133 -7.91 1.70 0.14
C GLU A 133 -7.06 1.73 1.42
N LEU A 134 -5.94 2.46 1.38
CA LEU A 134 -5.00 2.64 2.49
C LEU A 134 -5.07 4.06 3.07
N GLU A 135 -6.24 4.69 3.07
CA GLU A 135 -6.39 6.07 3.56
C GLU A 135 -6.03 6.18 5.05
N ASN A 136 -6.45 5.22 5.88
CA ASN A 136 -6.18 5.27 7.31
C ASN A 136 -4.70 5.00 7.61
N VAL A 137 -3.96 4.33 6.73
CA VAL A 137 -2.49 4.25 6.81
C VAL A 137 -1.84 5.63 6.70
N ARG A 138 -2.32 6.49 5.79
CA ARG A 138 -1.81 7.87 5.67
C ARG A 138 -2.13 8.70 6.91
N LYS A 139 -3.35 8.54 7.44
CA LYS A 139 -3.78 9.20 8.69
C LYS A 139 -2.94 8.72 9.88
N ALA A 140 -2.74 7.41 10.00
CA ALA A 140 -1.94 6.79 11.05
C ALA A 140 -0.50 7.33 11.08
N ALA A 141 0.11 7.51 9.92
CA ALA A 141 1.46 8.07 9.77
C ALA A 141 1.58 9.55 10.16
N ALA A 142 0.46 10.27 10.31
CA ALA A 142 0.42 11.67 10.73
C ALA A 142 0.09 11.83 12.23
N LEU A 143 -0.18 10.74 12.94
CA LEU A 143 -0.50 10.78 14.37
C LEU A 143 0.78 10.87 15.21
N ASP A 144 0.72 11.70 16.26
CA ASP A 144 1.77 11.80 17.27
C ASP A 144 1.51 10.79 18.40
N ALA A 145 2.19 9.65 18.31
CA ALA A 145 2.04 8.57 19.29
C ALA A 145 2.59 8.95 20.67
N ASP A 146 3.71 9.67 20.72
CA ASP A 146 4.34 10.06 21.99
C ASP A 146 3.43 11.02 22.76
N ASN A 147 2.80 11.96 22.07
CA ASN A 147 1.82 12.85 22.69
C ASN A 147 0.56 12.11 23.16
N LEU A 148 0.08 11.11 22.40
CA LEU A 148 -1.06 10.28 22.81
C LEU A 148 -0.73 9.48 24.08
N ILE A 149 0.37 8.73 24.07
CA ILE A 149 0.84 7.91 25.21
C ILE A 149 1.11 8.81 26.43
N GLY A 150 1.73 9.97 26.20
CA GLY A 150 1.99 10.96 27.23
C GLY A 150 0.70 11.52 27.84
N THR A 151 -0.31 11.82 27.03
CA THR A 151 -1.64 12.29 27.48
C THR A 151 -2.35 11.23 28.30
N LEU A 152 -2.35 9.98 27.82
CA LEU A 152 -3.01 8.86 28.51
C LEU A 152 -2.34 8.54 29.85
N SER A 153 -1.02 8.62 29.91
CA SER A 153 -0.25 8.47 31.16
C SER A 153 -0.55 9.60 32.16
N LYS A 154 -0.69 10.85 31.69
CA LYS A 154 -1.10 11.98 32.54
C LYS A 154 -2.52 11.81 33.07
N LEU A 155 -3.43 11.32 32.23
CA LEU A 155 -4.82 11.07 32.59
C LEU A 155 -4.93 10.00 33.68
N GLY A 156 -4.23 8.87 33.51
CA GLY A 156 -4.14 7.82 34.53
C GLY A 156 -3.57 8.31 35.86
N ARG A 157 -2.47 9.08 35.85
CA ARG A 157 -1.90 9.66 37.09
C ARG A 157 -2.86 10.63 37.79
N THR A 158 -3.57 11.46 37.02
CA THR A 158 -4.52 12.43 37.57
C THR A 158 -5.71 11.73 38.22
N LEU A 159 -6.20 10.65 37.62
CA LEU A 159 -7.24 9.82 38.20
C LEU A 159 -6.81 9.23 39.55
N ILE A 160 -5.61 8.62 39.61
CA ILE A 160 -5.06 8.04 40.85
C ILE A 160 -4.99 9.10 41.95
N ARG A 161 -4.41 10.28 41.65
CA ARG A 161 -4.31 11.39 42.60
C ARG A 161 -5.68 11.88 43.09
N THR A 162 -6.68 11.94 42.20
CA THR A 162 -8.04 12.38 42.56
C THR A 162 -8.73 11.35 43.47
N LYS A 163 -8.52 10.06 43.22
CA LYS A 163 -9.02 8.96 44.06
C LYS A 163 -8.36 8.96 45.43
N GLU A 164 -7.05 9.19 45.50
CA GLU A 164 -6.32 9.36 46.76
C GLU A 164 -6.85 10.54 47.56
N PHE A 165 -7.06 11.70 46.93
CA PHE A 165 -7.64 12.88 47.56
C PHE A 165 -9.04 12.61 48.14
N LEU A 166 -9.91 11.95 47.36
CA LEU A 166 -11.26 11.59 47.81
C LEU A 166 -11.23 10.66 49.04
N ASN A 167 -10.26 9.72 49.08
CA ASN A 167 -10.13 8.72 50.14
C ASN A 167 -9.36 9.18 51.39
N SER A 168 -8.64 10.30 51.32
CA SER A 168 -7.82 10.82 52.43
C SER A 168 -8.44 12.08 53.02
N GLU A 169 -8.51 13.13 52.21
CA GLU A 169 -8.88 14.49 52.64
C GLU A 169 -10.40 14.68 52.80
N MET A 170 -11.22 13.88 52.11
CA MET A 170 -12.69 14.05 52.15
C MET A 170 -13.43 13.06 53.07
N LYS A 171 -12.71 12.20 53.81
CA LYS A 171 -13.31 11.24 54.76
C LYS A 171 -14.15 11.88 55.87
N SER A 172 -13.86 13.13 56.25
CA SER A 172 -14.64 13.85 57.26
C SER A 172 -15.89 14.53 56.70
N SER A 173 -16.14 14.46 55.39
CA SER A 173 -17.23 15.19 54.71
C SER A 173 -18.05 14.28 53.79
N GLU A 174 -18.14 13.00 54.14
CA GLU A 174 -18.79 11.92 53.38
C GLU A 174 -20.26 12.20 53.02
N ASP A 175 -20.96 13.03 53.81
CA ASP A 175 -22.38 13.35 53.57
C ASP A 175 -22.61 14.62 52.73
N SER A 176 -21.55 15.28 52.27
CA SER A 176 -21.67 16.47 51.42
C SER A 176 -22.14 16.10 50.01
N GLY A 177 -23.04 16.91 49.42
CA GLY A 177 -23.49 16.73 48.04
C GLY A 177 -22.34 16.73 47.02
N PHE A 178 -21.32 17.55 47.27
CA PHE A 178 -20.10 17.60 46.46
C PHE A 178 -19.32 16.27 46.50
N HIS A 179 -19.13 15.68 47.69
CA HIS A 179 -18.44 14.39 47.83
C HIS A 179 -19.14 13.29 47.02
N ARG A 180 -20.47 13.20 47.11
CA ARG A 180 -21.26 12.23 46.33
C ARG A 180 -21.08 12.41 44.82
N THR A 181 -21.17 13.64 44.32
CA THR A 181 -21.00 13.93 42.89
C THR A 181 -19.57 13.65 42.41
N LEU A 182 -18.56 14.07 43.16
CA LEU A 182 -17.16 13.84 42.81
C LEU A 182 -16.81 12.34 42.84
N LYS A 183 -17.32 11.61 43.83
CA LYS A 183 -17.15 10.15 43.91
C LYS A 183 -17.72 9.45 42.67
N SER A 184 -18.97 9.74 42.32
CA SER A 184 -19.60 9.18 41.12
C SER A 184 -18.84 9.53 39.84
N PHE A 185 -18.35 10.78 39.72
CA PHE A 185 -17.52 11.19 38.60
C PHE A 185 -16.21 10.38 38.51
N VAL A 186 -15.50 10.21 39.63
CA VAL A 186 -14.24 9.45 39.67
C VAL A 186 -14.45 7.98 39.34
N GLU A 187 -15.54 7.37 39.83
CA GLU A 187 -15.90 5.99 39.51
C GLU A 187 -16.16 5.79 38.01
N HIS A 188 -16.91 6.70 37.37
CA HIS A 188 -17.11 6.66 35.92
C HIS A 188 -15.82 6.91 35.13
N ALA A 189 -15.04 7.92 35.53
CA ALA A 189 -13.76 8.23 34.90
C ALA A 189 -12.77 7.06 35.04
N GLU A 190 -12.79 6.33 36.15
CA GLU A 190 -11.94 5.17 36.36
C GLU A 190 -12.21 4.06 35.34
N ILE A 191 -13.48 3.77 35.05
CA ILE A 191 -13.86 2.79 34.03
C ILE A 191 -13.34 3.23 32.66
N ASP A 192 -13.64 4.47 32.25
CA ASP A 192 -13.27 4.98 30.92
C ASP A 192 -11.76 5.06 30.71
N ILE A 193 -11.03 5.57 31.71
CA ILE A 193 -9.57 5.77 31.62
C ILE A 193 -8.84 4.42 31.66
N THR A 194 -9.31 3.49 32.48
CA THR A 194 -8.73 2.13 32.54
C THR A 194 -8.94 1.42 31.21
N TRP A 195 -10.15 1.50 30.64
CA TRP A 195 -10.43 0.95 29.31
C TRP A 195 -9.52 1.57 28.25
N LEU A 196 -9.35 2.90 28.23
CA LEU A 196 -8.46 3.57 27.27
C LEU A 196 -6.99 3.11 27.41
N LEU A 197 -6.50 2.91 28.64
CA LEU A 197 -5.15 2.42 28.92
C LEU A 197 -4.94 0.97 28.46
N GLU A 198 -5.94 0.12 28.62
CA GLU A 198 -5.89 -1.26 28.13
C GLU A 198 -5.96 -1.31 26.59
N GLU A 199 -6.82 -0.48 26.02
CA GLU A 199 -7.02 -0.41 24.58
C GLU A 199 -5.79 0.16 23.86
N GLU A 200 -5.13 1.17 24.43
CA GLU A 200 -3.84 1.68 23.95
C GLU A 200 -2.78 0.57 23.88
N LYS A 201 -2.61 -0.22 24.95
CA LYS A 201 -1.68 -1.34 24.96
C LYS A 201 -2.03 -2.39 23.91
N ARG A 202 -3.32 -2.72 23.78
CA ARG A 202 -3.82 -3.68 22.80
C ARG A 202 -3.53 -3.22 21.38
N ILE A 203 -3.80 -1.95 21.06
CA ILE A 203 -3.55 -1.44 19.71
C ILE A 203 -2.06 -1.34 19.41
N MET A 204 -1.23 -0.93 20.37
CA MET A 204 0.22 -0.89 20.17
C MET A 204 0.81 -2.29 19.94
N ALA A 205 0.26 -3.32 20.60
CA ALA A 205 0.61 -4.71 20.31
C ALA A 205 0.20 -5.14 18.90
N LEU A 206 -0.99 -4.72 18.42
CA LEU A 206 -1.43 -4.98 17.04
C LEU A 206 -0.55 -4.27 16.01
N VAL A 207 -0.18 -3.01 16.26
CA VAL A 207 0.73 -2.23 15.40
C VAL A 207 2.08 -2.95 15.31
N LYS A 208 2.63 -3.38 16.46
CA LYS A 208 3.87 -4.17 16.49
C LYS A 208 3.73 -5.48 15.71
N ASN A 209 2.67 -6.25 15.94
CA ASN A 209 2.43 -7.51 15.23
C ASN A 209 2.29 -7.27 13.71
N THR A 210 1.70 -6.15 13.31
CA THR A 210 1.60 -5.75 11.90
C THR A 210 2.97 -5.39 11.32
N ALA A 211 3.80 -4.68 12.07
CA ALA A 211 5.21 -4.46 11.73
C ALA A 211 5.95 -5.79 11.55
N ASP A 212 5.77 -6.71 12.50
CA ASP A 212 6.46 -7.99 12.50
C ASP A 212 6.09 -8.84 11.28
N TYR A 213 4.84 -8.75 10.83
CA TYR A 213 4.37 -9.41 9.62
C TYR A 213 5.16 -8.98 8.37
N PHE A 214 5.53 -7.70 8.25
CA PHE A 214 6.28 -7.19 7.09
C PHE A 214 7.80 -7.17 7.29
N HIS A 215 8.29 -6.98 8.52
CA HIS A 215 9.70 -6.77 8.84
C HIS A 215 10.37 -7.93 9.61
N GLY A 216 9.63 -8.94 10.06
CA GLY A 216 10.14 -10.01 10.91
C GLY A 216 10.19 -9.59 12.38
N LYS A 217 11.31 -9.77 13.11
CA LYS A 217 11.40 -9.27 14.50
C LYS A 217 11.63 -7.76 14.50
N ALA A 218 10.56 -6.98 14.41
CA ALA A 218 10.63 -5.52 14.38
C ALA A 218 10.95 -4.96 15.77
N GLY A 219 11.76 -3.90 15.80
CA GLY A 219 12.04 -3.14 17.03
C GLY A 219 10.79 -2.40 17.53
N LYS A 220 10.84 -1.86 18.76
CA LYS A 220 9.69 -1.19 19.40
C LYS A 220 9.12 -0.01 18.58
N ASP A 221 9.98 0.71 17.85
CA ASP A 221 9.61 1.91 17.08
C ASP A 221 9.31 1.62 15.60
N GLU A 222 9.59 0.41 15.14
CA GLU A 222 9.41 0.01 13.74
C GLU A 222 7.93 -0.10 13.35
N GLY A 223 7.03 -0.28 14.33
CA GLY A 223 5.61 -0.41 14.07
C GLY A 223 4.92 0.87 13.59
N LEU A 224 5.26 2.02 14.15
CA LEU A 224 4.72 3.30 13.67
C LEU A 224 5.42 3.76 12.39
N ARG A 225 6.73 3.48 12.29
CA ARG A 225 7.53 3.74 11.07
C ARG A 225 6.98 3.02 9.84
N LEU A 226 6.39 1.83 10.01
CA LEU A 226 5.68 1.12 8.94
C LEU A 226 4.68 2.04 8.20
N PHE A 227 3.83 2.75 8.94
CA PHE A 227 2.82 3.62 8.34
C PHE A 227 3.46 4.77 7.54
N VAL A 228 4.55 5.33 8.05
CA VAL A 228 5.32 6.39 7.37
C VAL A 228 5.89 5.90 6.05
N ILE A 229 6.54 4.74 6.06
CA ILE A 229 7.11 4.12 4.85
C ILE A 229 6.02 3.89 3.81
N VAL A 230 4.88 3.31 4.21
CA VAL A 230 3.79 3.02 3.27
C VAL A 230 3.14 4.30 2.75
N ARG A 231 2.91 5.31 3.61
CA ARG A 231 2.42 6.63 3.18
C ARG A 231 3.32 7.23 2.09
N ASP A 232 4.62 7.24 2.32
CA ASP A 232 5.58 7.86 1.40
C ASP A 232 5.69 7.07 0.09
N PHE A 233 5.66 5.74 0.17
CA PHE A 233 5.53 4.88 -1.00
C PHE A 233 4.26 5.18 -1.81
N LEU A 234 3.11 5.35 -1.14
CA LEU A 234 1.86 5.68 -1.81
C LEU A 234 1.91 7.05 -2.50
N ILE A 235 2.58 8.04 -1.91
CA ILE A 235 2.83 9.34 -2.57
C ILE A 235 3.65 9.16 -3.86
N MET A 236 4.70 8.33 -3.82
CA MET A 236 5.47 8.00 -5.02
C MET A 236 4.66 7.23 -6.06
N LEU A 237 3.83 6.30 -5.62
CA LEU A 237 2.93 5.54 -6.49
C LEU A 237 1.94 6.47 -7.22
N ASP A 238 1.32 7.40 -6.50
CA ASP A 238 0.39 8.38 -7.08
C ASP A 238 1.07 9.23 -8.16
N LYS A 239 2.31 9.65 -7.89
CA LYS A 239 3.13 10.40 -8.84
C LYS A 239 3.38 9.58 -10.11
N VAL A 240 3.81 8.33 -9.97
CA VAL A 240 4.06 7.44 -11.11
C VAL A 240 2.77 7.17 -11.89
N CYS A 241 1.65 6.92 -11.22
CA CYS A 241 0.35 6.75 -11.87
C CYS A 241 -0.05 7.99 -12.69
N LYS A 242 0.24 9.19 -12.20
CA LYS A 242 0.02 10.44 -12.94
C LYS A 242 0.94 10.54 -14.17
N GLU A 243 2.23 10.26 -14.02
CA GLU A 243 3.19 10.27 -15.14
C GLU A 243 2.82 9.26 -16.24
N VAL A 244 2.38 8.05 -15.85
CA VAL A 244 1.87 7.02 -16.76
C VAL A 244 0.65 7.51 -17.53
N ARG A 245 -0.28 8.23 -16.87
CA ARG A 245 -1.47 8.82 -17.51
C ARG A 245 -1.13 9.94 -18.49
N GLU A 246 -0.13 10.76 -18.17
CA GLU A 246 0.30 11.85 -19.04
C GLU A 246 1.06 11.32 -20.26
N SER A 247 1.81 10.22 -20.11
CA SER A 247 2.51 9.56 -21.22
C SER A 247 1.57 9.01 -22.30
N THR A 248 0.32 8.70 -21.96
CA THR A 248 -0.70 8.25 -22.92
C THR A 248 -1.39 9.38 -23.67
N MET A 249 -1.35 10.61 -23.15
CA MET A 249 -2.03 11.77 -23.76
C MET A 249 -1.14 12.58 -24.72
N LYS A 250 0.17 12.32 -24.78
CA LYS A 250 1.07 12.96 -25.75
C LYS A 250 1.16 12.09 -27.01
N PRO A 251 0.75 12.56 -28.20
CA PRO A 251 1.10 11.89 -29.44
C PRO A 251 2.62 11.88 -29.56
N ALA A 252 3.21 10.73 -29.85
CA ALA A 252 4.63 10.63 -30.14
C ALA A 252 5.00 11.60 -31.28
N LYS A 253 5.68 12.70 -30.96
CA LYS A 253 6.34 13.52 -31.97
C LYS A 253 7.49 12.70 -32.55
N MET A 254 7.26 12.14 -33.73
CA MET A 254 8.30 11.59 -34.60
C MET A 254 9.40 12.65 -34.85
N PRO A 255 10.70 12.32 -34.71
CA PRO A 255 11.75 13.13 -35.28
C PRO A 255 11.72 12.95 -36.81
N GLY A 256 11.49 14.05 -37.51
CA GLY A 256 11.50 14.10 -38.97
C GLY A 256 12.91 13.93 -39.54
N ASN A 257 13.02 12.95 -40.43
CA ASN A 257 13.77 12.93 -41.70
C ASN A 257 15.20 13.51 -41.74
N ARG A 258 16.18 12.63 -42.01
CA ARG A 258 17.28 12.91 -42.96
C ARG A 258 17.92 11.62 -43.50
N GLU A 259 17.74 11.50 -44.82
CA GLU A 259 18.59 10.92 -45.87
C GLU A 259 18.76 9.41 -46.04
N VAL A 260 18.54 9.07 -47.31
CA VAL A 260 18.47 7.77 -47.97
C VAL A 260 19.87 7.33 -48.37
N SER A 261 20.20 6.05 -48.17
CA SER A 261 21.19 5.33 -48.99
C SER A 261 20.92 3.82 -48.93
N ASN A 262 20.79 3.25 -50.13
CA ASN A 262 20.47 1.85 -50.47
C ASN A 262 21.42 0.81 -49.85
N ALA A 263 20.88 -0.36 -49.46
CA ALA A 263 21.23 -1.67 -50.06
C ALA A 263 20.45 -2.85 -49.46
N GLN A 264 19.77 -3.57 -50.36
CA GLN A 264 19.55 -5.03 -50.47
C GLN A 264 18.93 -5.89 -49.33
N SER A 265 17.96 -6.67 -49.81
CA SER A 265 17.03 -7.60 -49.16
C SER A 265 17.59 -9.01 -48.93
N SER A 266 17.24 -9.62 -47.80
CA SER A 266 16.92 -11.07 -47.66
C SER A 266 16.02 -11.30 -46.42
N PRO A 267 15.23 -12.40 -46.39
CA PRO A 267 13.93 -12.40 -45.72
C PRO A 267 13.90 -13.09 -44.34
N ASP A 268 12.88 -12.69 -43.58
CA ASP A 268 12.12 -13.44 -42.58
C ASP A 268 12.82 -13.90 -41.28
N SER A 269 12.66 -13.08 -40.24
CA SER A 269 12.36 -13.55 -38.89
C SER A 269 11.51 -12.48 -38.20
N ARG A 270 10.18 -12.68 -38.22
CA ARG A 270 9.25 -11.83 -37.46
C ARG A 270 9.42 -12.08 -35.96
N GLN A 271 10.45 -11.49 -35.38
CA GLN A 271 10.45 -11.25 -33.94
C GLN A 271 9.55 -10.05 -33.65
N PRO A 272 8.65 -10.13 -32.64
CA PRO A 272 7.92 -8.96 -32.19
C PRO A 272 8.93 -7.88 -31.76
N PRO A 273 8.62 -6.58 -31.92
CA PRO A 273 9.53 -5.52 -31.53
C PRO A 273 9.91 -5.72 -30.05
N PRO A 274 11.21 -5.66 -29.70
CA PRO A 274 11.65 -5.91 -28.33
C PRO A 274 10.94 -4.93 -27.42
N ASP A 275 10.31 -5.46 -26.37
CA ASP A 275 9.54 -4.71 -25.39
C ASP A 275 10.44 -3.58 -24.86
N LEU A 276 9.97 -2.32 -24.91
CA LEU A 276 10.73 -1.13 -24.47
C LEU A 276 11.33 -1.34 -23.07
N ARG A 277 10.64 -2.16 -22.27
CA ARG A 277 10.99 -2.59 -20.93
C ARG A 277 12.28 -3.41 -20.85
N GLN A 278 12.57 -4.23 -21.86
CA GLN A 278 13.81 -5.05 -21.96
C GLN A 278 15.05 -4.17 -22.21
N ARG A 279 14.88 -3.03 -22.91
CA ARG A 279 15.99 -2.07 -23.14
C ARG A 279 16.30 -1.22 -21.91
N LEU A 280 15.29 -0.90 -21.12
CA LEU A 280 15.43 -0.03 -19.95
C LEU A 280 16.11 -0.75 -18.78
N PHE A 281 15.82 -2.05 -18.61
CA PHE A 281 16.40 -2.89 -17.56
C PHE A 281 16.88 -4.24 -18.13
N PRO A 282 18.07 -4.29 -18.74
CA PRO A 282 18.58 -5.50 -19.41
C PRO A 282 18.71 -6.73 -18.50
N ALA A 283 18.87 -6.53 -17.19
CA ALA A 283 18.90 -7.60 -16.20
C ALA A 283 17.57 -8.38 -16.07
N ILE A 284 16.47 -7.86 -16.62
CA ILE A 284 15.14 -8.48 -16.56
C ILE A 284 14.94 -9.50 -17.72
N THR A 285 15.71 -9.38 -18.80
CA THR A 285 15.43 -9.91 -20.15
C THR A 285 15.38 -11.44 -20.29
N ASP A 286 16.22 -12.20 -19.58
CA ASP A 286 16.53 -13.58 -20.01
C ASP A 286 15.70 -14.78 -19.53
N ARG A 287 14.62 -14.67 -18.74
CA ARG A 287 13.97 -15.89 -18.17
C ARG A 287 12.47 -15.72 -17.95
N ARG A 288 11.74 -15.58 -19.06
CA ARG A 288 10.29 -15.78 -19.07
C ARG A 288 10.03 -17.24 -18.70
N ILE A 289 9.35 -17.48 -17.58
CA ILE A 289 8.81 -18.79 -17.24
C ILE A 289 7.69 -19.05 -18.23
N ASP A 290 7.86 -20.08 -19.06
CA ASP A 290 6.76 -20.71 -19.78
C ASP A 290 5.84 -21.34 -18.74
N ASN A 291 4.75 -20.66 -18.40
CA ASN A 291 3.62 -21.32 -17.75
C ASN A 291 2.93 -22.21 -18.80
N SER A 292 3.55 -23.36 -19.11
CA SER A 292 2.80 -24.50 -19.62
C SER A 292 2.12 -25.15 -18.43
N SER A 293 0.83 -24.86 -18.27
CA SER A 293 -0.05 -25.69 -17.48
C SER A 293 -0.12 -27.05 -18.17
N SER A 294 0.53 -28.05 -17.60
CA SER A 294 0.20 -29.45 -17.88
C SER A 294 -0.66 -29.91 -16.73
N ASP A 295 -1.97 -29.84 -16.93
CA ASP A 295 -2.88 -30.80 -16.32
C ASP A 295 -2.47 -32.17 -16.85
N GLU A 296 -2.20 -33.15 -15.99
CA GLU A 296 -2.57 -34.57 -16.15
C GLU A 296 -2.53 -35.29 -14.79
N GLU A 297 -3.63 -36.02 -14.54
CA GLU A 297 -4.02 -36.98 -13.48
C GLU A 297 -4.22 -36.49 -12.03
#